data_AF-A0A0D2CL25-F1
#
_entry.id   AF-A0A0D2CL25-F1
#
_cell.length_a   1.000
_cell.length_b   1.000
_cell.length_c   1.000
_cell.angle_alpha   90.00
_cell.angle_beta   90.00
_cell.angle_gamma   90.00
#
_symmetry.space_group_name_H-M   'P 1'
#
loop_
_entity.id
_entity.type
_entity.pdbx_description
1 polymer ?
#
loop_
_entity_poly.entity_id
_entity_poly.type
_entity_poly.pdbx_seq_one_letter_code
_entity_poly.pdbx_strand_id
1 'polypeptide(L)'
;MTFAVNTFGVFLLTQALLPNVLKASKPKIGIVSSRVGSVGDNSSGGHYAYRSSKAAVNSIGKSMAMDLKDKGVTVMLLHPGYVRTNLLPNAKMPPETVEPDEAARKLWENIVSQKTIEDTGKFWHREGFELPW
;
A
#
# COMPACT_ATOMS: atom_id res chain seq x y z
N MET A 1 12.58 9.98 -11.42
CA MET A 1 12.77 9.41 -10.08
C MET A 1 11.51 8.77 -9.49
N THR A 2 10.32 9.37 -9.60
CA THR A 2 9.09 8.89 -8.94
C THR A 2 8.78 7.40 -9.12
N PHE A 3 8.81 6.87 -10.35
CA PHE A 3 8.57 5.44 -10.61
C PHE A 3 9.70 4.54 -10.07
N ALA A 4 10.94 4.96 -10.27
CA ALA A 4 12.10 4.20 -9.79
C ALA A 4 12.02 3.97 -8.28
N VAL A 5 11.56 4.97 -7.52
CA VAL A 5 11.41 4.88 -6.06
C VAL A 5 10.10 4.19 -5.66
N ASN A 6 8.95 4.73 -6.12
CA ASN A 6 7.64 4.32 -5.62
C ASN A 6 7.15 2.98 -6.18
N THR A 7 7.72 2.51 -7.28
CA THR A 7 7.22 1.35 -8.02
C THR A 7 8.31 0.29 -8.15
N PHE A 8 9.40 0.57 -8.87
CA PHE A 8 10.43 -0.42 -9.13
C PHE A 8 11.26 -0.73 -7.87
N GLY A 9 11.60 0.27 -7.06
CA GLY A 9 12.31 0.08 -5.80
C GLY A 9 11.54 -0.83 -4.84
N VAL A 10 10.22 -0.65 -4.74
CA VAL A 10 9.35 -1.54 -3.95
C VAL A 10 9.43 -2.96 -4.48
N PHE A 11 9.25 -3.16 -5.80
CA PHE A 11 9.29 -4.48 -6.43
C PHE A 11 10.63 -5.19 -6.20
N LEU A 12 11.74 -4.52 -6.48
CA LEU A 12 13.09 -5.08 -6.35
C LEU A 12 13.44 -5.41 -4.91
N LEU A 13 13.07 -4.54 -3.95
CA LEU A 13 13.25 -4.82 -2.53
C LEU A 13 12.46 -6.06 -2.10
N THR A 14 11.21 -6.17 -2.54
CA THR A 14 10.39 -7.34 -2.22
C THR A 14 10.97 -8.61 -2.82
N GLN A 15 11.47 -8.59 -4.06
CA GLN A 15 12.14 -9.74 -4.66
C GLN A 15 13.38 -10.16 -3.86
N ALA A 16 14.22 -9.19 -3.46
CA ALA A 16 15.43 -9.45 -2.69
C ALA A 16 15.12 -10.06 -1.31
N LEU A 17 14.02 -9.64 -0.67
CA LEU A 17 13.62 -10.13 0.66
C LEU A 17 12.72 -11.36 0.63
N LEU A 18 12.19 -11.75 -0.54
CA LEU A 18 11.24 -12.85 -0.66
C LEU A 18 11.72 -14.17 -0.02
N PRO A 19 13.00 -14.60 -0.15
CA PRO A 19 13.47 -15.82 0.53
C PRO A 19 13.34 -15.77 2.04
N ASN A 20 13.41 -14.59 2.66
CA ASN A 20 13.23 -14.42 4.11
C ASN A 20 11.75 -14.38 4.48
N VAL A 21 10.92 -13.72 3.66
CA VAL A 21 9.47 -13.70 3.84
C VAL A 21 8.92 -15.13 3.83
N LEU A 22 9.34 -15.97 2.89
CA LEU A 22 8.87 -17.36 2.76
C LEU A 22 9.25 -18.27 3.95
N LYS A 23 10.18 -17.86 4.81
CA LYS A 23 10.56 -18.59 6.03
C LYS A 23 9.69 -18.24 7.23
N ALA A 24 8.88 -17.17 7.16
CA ALA A 24 8.01 -16.77 8.24
C ALA A 24 6.85 -17.76 8.42
N SER A 25 6.40 -17.97 9.65
CA SER A 25 5.24 -18.83 9.95
C SER A 25 3.91 -18.26 9.43
N LYS A 26 3.82 -16.94 9.28
CA LYS A 26 2.68 -16.21 8.71
C LYS A 26 3.21 -15.13 7.75
N PRO A 27 3.62 -15.50 6.53
CA PRO A 27 4.30 -14.57 5.63
C PRO A 27 3.36 -13.48 5.12
N LYS A 28 3.75 -12.22 5.31
CA LYS A 28 2.97 -11.05 4.87
C LYS A 28 3.87 -10.02 4.20
N ILE A 29 3.33 -9.35 3.18
CA ILE A 29 3.96 -8.21 2.50
C ILE A 29 2.96 -7.06 2.52
N GLY A 30 3.30 -5.97 3.21
CA GLY A 30 2.53 -4.73 3.20
C GLY A 30 3.21 -3.69 2.32
N ILE A 31 2.53 -3.22 1.28
CA ILE A 31 3.03 -2.18 0.38
C ILE A 31 2.30 -0.87 0.68
N VAL A 32 3.03 0.15 1.13
CA VAL A 32 2.45 1.48 1.38
C VAL A 32 2.18 2.19 0.04
N SER A 33 0.91 2.20 -0.33
CA SER A 33 0.39 2.88 -1.51
C SER A 33 -0.36 4.16 -1.13
N SER A 34 -1.27 4.63 -1.97
CA SER A 34 -2.14 5.77 -1.69
C SER A 34 -3.44 5.68 -2.49
N ARG A 35 -4.55 6.17 -1.93
CA ARG A 35 -5.84 6.25 -2.61
C ARG A 35 -5.78 7.05 -3.91
N VAL A 36 -4.83 7.98 -4.06
CA VAL A 36 -4.62 8.63 -5.36
C VAL A 36 -4.25 7.62 -6.47
N GLY A 37 -3.64 6.49 -6.13
CA GLY A 37 -3.37 5.41 -7.06
C GLY A 37 -4.61 4.62 -7.48
N SER A 38 -5.79 4.90 -6.92
CA SER A 38 -7.05 4.35 -7.41
C SER A 38 -7.50 5.09 -8.67
N VAL A 39 -7.68 4.33 -9.76
CA VAL A 39 -8.18 4.84 -11.05
C VAL A 39 -9.70 5.02 -11.02
N GLY A 40 -10.43 4.07 -10.43
CA GLY A 40 -11.88 4.10 -10.30
C GLY A 40 -12.41 5.19 -9.36
N ASP A 41 -11.60 5.63 -8.39
CA ASP A 41 -11.93 6.74 -7.47
C ASP A 41 -11.35 8.10 -7.93
N ASN A 42 -10.69 8.16 -9.09
CA ASN A 42 -10.06 9.38 -9.56
C ASN A 42 -11.07 10.37 -10.16
N SER A 43 -11.61 11.25 -9.33
CA SER A 43 -12.46 12.38 -9.74
C SER A 43 -11.73 13.74 -9.78
N SER A 44 -10.48 13.80 -9.31
CA SER A 44 -9.74 15.05 -9.08
C SER A 44 -8.61 15.35 -10.08
N GLY A 45 -8.11 14.34 -10.80
CA GLY A 45 -7.03 14.53 -11.77
C GLY A 45 -5.68 14.94 -11.12
N GLY A 46 -4.80 15.54 -11.93
CA GLY A 46 -3.51 16.09 -11.48
C GLY A 46 -2.49 15.06 -10.96
N HIS A 47 -1.34 15.57 -10.50
CA HIS A 47 -0.23 14.80 -9.92
C HIS A 47 0.19 13.56 -10.75
N TYR A 48 0.13 13.65 -12.08
CA TYR A 48 0.24 12.51 -13.02
C TYR A 48 1.36 11.53 -12.66
N ALA A 49 2.58 12.01 -12.42
CA ALA A 49 3.72 11.16 -12.10
C ALA A 49 3.54 10.40 -10.77
N TYR A 50 3.07 11.08 -9.71
CA TYR A 50 2.86 10.44 -8.41
C TYR A 50 1.67 9.48 -8.46
N ARG A 51 0.55 9.93 -9.04
CA ARG A 51 -0.66 9.14 -9.23
C ARG A 51 -0.39 7.86 -10.00
N SER A 52 0.21 7.98 -11.18
CA SER A 52 0.53 6.83 -12.02
C SER A 52 1.54 5.90 -11.34
N SER A 53 2.52 6.41 -10.57
CA SER A 53 3.43 5.54 -9.82
C SER A 53 2.73 4.71 -8.74
N LYS A 54 1.70 5.28 -8.09
CA LYS A 54 0.89 4.58 -7.08
C LYS A 54 -0.10 3.59 -7.70
N ALA A 55 -0.68 3.92 -8.86
CA ALA A 55 -1.46 2.96 -9.65
C ALA A 55 -0.58 1.80 -10.15
N ALA A 56 0.65 2.08 -10.58
CA ALA A 56 1.59 1.05 -11.03
C ALA A 56 2.03 0.13 -9.88
N VAL A 57 2.33 0.67 -8.69
CA VAL A 57 2.69 -0.18 -7.55
C VAL A 57 1.49 -0.97 -7.02
N ASN A 58 0.27 -0.44 -7.16
CA ASN A 58 -0.95 -1.19 -6.92
C ASN A 58 -1.03 -2.42 -7.85
N SER A 59 -0.84 -2.22 -9.16
CA SER A 59 -0.82 -3.32 -10.14
C SER A 59 0.26 -4.36 -9.82
N ILE A 60 1.49 -3.94 -9.50
CA ILE A 60 2.56 -4.86 -9.08
C ILE A 60 2.16 -5.67 -7.84
N GLY A 61 1.63 -5.01 -6.81
CA GLY A 61 1.18 -5.69 -5.60
C GLY A 61 0.06 -6.70 -5.87
N LYS A 62 -0.84 -6.41 -6.82
CA LYS A 62 -1.88 -7.35 -7.24
C LYS A 62 -1.30 -8.58 -7.93
N SER A 63 -0.40 -8.40 -8.89
CA SER A 63 0.28 -9.51 -9.58
C SER A 63 1.05 -10.38 -8.59
N MET A 64 1.83 -9.75 -7.70
CA MET A 64 2.57 -10.45 -6.65
C MET A 64 1.67 -11.24 -5.70
N ALA A 65 0.49 -10.70 -5.37
CA ALA A 65 -0.49 -11.41 -4.55
C ALA A 65 -0.97 -12.71 -5.21
N MET A 66 -1.14 -12.71 -6.55
CA MET A 66 -1.53 -13.91 -7.29
C MET A 66 -0.36 -14.90 -7.36
N ASP A 67 0.83 -14.42 -7.70
CA ASP A 67 2.04 -15.25 -7.84
C ASP A 67 2.45 -15.96 -6.53
N LEU A 68 2.17 -15.33 -5.38
CA LEU A 68 2.55 -15.85 -4.07
C LEU A 68 1.40 -16.49 -3.30
N LYS A 69 0.19 -16.56 -3.87
CA LYS A 69 -0.99 -17.09 -3.18
C LYS A 69 -0.81 -18.54 -2.75
N ASP A 70 -0.33 -19.38 -3.65
CA ASP A 70 -0.09 -20.81 -3.39
C ASP A 70 1.08 -21.06 -2.42
N LYS A 71 1.90 -20.03 -2.19
CA LYS A 71 2.97 -20.03 -1.18
C LYS A 71 2.49 -19.51 0.18
N GLY A 72 1.20 -19.19 0.33
CA GLY A 72 0.60 -18.71 1.56
C GLY A 72 0.97 -17.27 1.95
N VAL A 73 1.56 -16.48 1.04
CA VAL A 73 1.96 -15.09 1.34
C VAL A 73 0.79 -14.14 1.17
N THR A 74 0.43 -13.45 2.24
CA THR A 74 -0.60 -12.41 2.20
C THR A 74 0.01 -11.08 1.76
N VAL A 75 -0.38 -10.57 0.59
CA VAL A 75 0.08 -9.28 0.06
C VAL A 75 -1.04 -8.25 0.22
N MET A 76 -0.73 -7.09 0.81
CA MET A 76 -1.71 -6.04 1.10
C MET A 76 -1.21 -4.70 0.57
N LEU A 77 -2.06 -3.98 -0.16
CA LEU A 77 -1.81 -2.58 -0.50
C LEU A 77 -2.42 -1.70 0.59
N LEU A 78 -1.64 -0.75 1.09
CA LEU A 78 -1.97 -0.01 2.31
C LEU A 78 -2.02 1.49 2.01
N HIS A 79 -3.19 2.08 2.14
CA HIS A 79 -3.35 3.54 2.12
C HIS A 79 -3.41 4.07 3.56
N PRO A 80 -2.43 4.89 3.98
CA PRO A 80 -2.40 5.45 5.33
C PRO A 80 -3.39 6.59 5.57
N GLY A 81 -4.19 7.00 4.57
CA GLY A 81 -4.98 8.24 4.61
C GLY A 81 -4.09 9.49 4.56
N TYR A 82 -4.63 10.64 4.95
CA TYR A 82 -3.85 11.86 5.15
C TYR A 82 -3.03 11.76 6.45
N VAL A 83 -1.73 12.02 6.35
CA VAL A 83 -0.77 11.92 7.47
C VAL A 83 0.10 13.17 7.51
N ARG A 84 0.29 13.75 8.69
CA ARG A 84 1.12 14.95 8.90
C ARG A 84 2.61 14.60 8.72
N THR A 85 3.09 14.72 7.48
CA THR A 85 4.48 14.43 7.09
C THR A 85 5.02 15.53 6.18
N ASN A 86 6.32 15.51 5.94
CA ASN A 86 6.98 16.41 4.99
C ASN A 86 6.70 16.08 3.52
N LEU A 87 5.81 15.13 3.21
CA LEU A 87 5.45 14.78 1.83
C LEU A 87 4.68 15.91 1.12
N LEU A 88 3.87 16.64 1.88
CA LEU A 88 3.05 17.76 1.39
C LEU A 88 3.25 18.98 2.30
N PRO A 89 4.46 19.57 2.35
CA PRO A 89 4.84 20.53 3.39
C PRO A 89 4.00 21.82 3.39
N ASN A 90 3.38 22.15 2.25
CA ASN A 90 2.58 23.36 2.07
C ASN A 90 1.11 23.08 1.73
N ALA A 91 0.65 21.83 1.84
CA ALA A 91 -0.74 21.50 1.56
C ALA A 91 -1.63 21.84 2.76
N LYS A 92 -2.83 22.38 2.49
CA LYS A 92 -3.89 22.43 3.49
C LYS A 92 -4.35 21.00 3.76
N MET A 93 -3.97 20.49 4.92
CA MET A 93 -4.29 19.13 5.33
C MET A 93 -5.76 19.05 5.76
N PRO A 94 -6.52 18.03 5.31
CA PRO A 94 -7.90 17.83 5.72
C PRO A 94 -8.05 17.59 7.24
N PRO A 95 -9.21 17.86 7.85
CA PRO A 95 -9.44 17.64 9.29
C PRO A 95 -9.18 16.21 9.77
N GLU A 96 -9.36 15.21 8.90
CA GLU A 96 -9.11 13.79 9.17
C GLU A 96 -7.62 13.39 9.11
N THR A 97 -6.72 14.36 8.99
CA THR A 97 -5.27 14.12 9.01
C THR A 97 -4.83 13.65 10.39
N VAL A 98 -4.02 12.59 10.41
CA VAL A 98 -3.48 12.00 11.66
C VAL A 98 -1.96 12.13 11.72
N GLU A 99 -1.40 11.90 12.90
CA GLU A 99 0.05 11.82 13.08
C GLU A 99 0.61 10.48 12.54
N PRO A 100 1.91 10.42 12.17
CA PRO A 100 2.53 9.21 11.62
C PRO A 100 2.35 7.95 12.49
N ASP A 101 2.50 8.09 13.81
CA ASP A 101 2.36 6.99 14.75
C ASP A 101 0.94 6.43 14.77
N GLU A 102 -0.07 7.30 14.69
CA GLU A 102 -1.46 6.88 14.62
C GLU A 102 -1.76 6.16 13.30
N ALA A 103 -1.27 6.68 12.16
CA ALA A 103 -1.44 6.03 10.87
C ALA A 103 -0.81 4.63 10.86
N ALA A 104 0.43 4.50 11.36
CA ALA A 104 1.13 3.22 11.44
C ALA A 104 0.42 2.23 12.36
N ARG A 105 -0.01 2.68 13.55
CA ARG A 105 -0.77 1.88 14.50
C ARG A 105 -2.07 1.37 13.89
N LYS A 106 -2.85 2.23 13.24
CA LYS A 106 -4.10 1.86 12.58
C LYS A 106 -3.90 0.88 11.42
N LEU A 107 -2.88 1.09 10.59
CA LEU A 107 -2.51 0.13 9.53
C LEU A 107 -2.20 -1.25 10.12
N TRP A 108 -1.47 -1.30 11.24
CA TRP A 108 -1.14 -2.55 11.91
C TRP A 108 -2.36 -3.23 12.52
N GLU A 109 -3.08 -2.53 13.39
CA GLU A 109 -4.22 -3.06 14.14
C GLU A 109 -5.37 -3.47 13.22
N ASN A 110 -5.72 -2.64 12.23
CA ASN A 110 -6.92 -2.86 11.43
C ASN A 110 -6.66 -3.74 10.19
N ILE A 111 -5.40 -3.92 9.79
CA ILE A 111 -5.06 -4.59 8.54
C ILE A 111 -3.98 -5.64 8.78
N VAL A 112 -2.73 -5.24 9.02
CA VAL A 112 -1.58 -6.17 8.96
C VAL A 112 -1.70 -7.31 9.98
N SER A 113 -2.22 -7.04 11.18
CA SER A 113 -2.40 -8.05 12.23
C SER A 113 -3.57 -9.00 11.95
N GLN A 114 -4.61 -8.56 11.24
CA GLN A 114 -5.88 -9.29 11.09
C GLN A 114 -6.00 -10.04 9.75
N LYS A 115 -5.58 -9.43 8.63
CA LYS A 115 -5.85 -9.96 7.28
C LYS A 115 -5.12 -11.26 7.00
N THR A 116 -5.77 -12.15 6.28
CA THR A 116 -5.31 -13.51 5.97
C THR A 116 -5.13 -13.71 4.46
N ILE A 117 -4.84 -14.94 4.02
CA ILE A 117 -4.60 -15.24 2.60
C ILE A 117 -5.85 -14.98 1.74
N GLU A 118 -7.04 -15.05 2.33
CA GLU A 118 -8.33 -14.70 1.71
C GLU A 118 -8.42 -13.21 1.34
N ASP A 119 -7.62 -12.37 1.99
CA ASP A 119 -7.56 -10.92 1.77
C ASP A 119 -6.40 -10.50 0.86
N THR A 120 -5.62 -11.45 0.36
CA THR A 120 -4.44 -11.16 -0.45
C THR A 120 -4.80 -10.42 -1.74
N GLY A 121 -3.98 -9.41 -2.07
CA GLY A 121 -4.15 -8.60 -3.27
C GLY A 121 -5.38 -7.71 -3.23
N LYS A 122 -5.79 -7.26 -2.04
CA LYS A 122 -6.80 -6.21 -1.83
C LYS A 122 -6.11 -4.89 -1.43
N PHE A 123 -6.84 -3.79 -1.60
CA PHE A 123 -6.37 -2.44 -1.31
C PHE A 123 -7.13 -1.85 -0.13
N TRP A 124 -6.41 -1.40 0.91
CA TRP A 124 -7.00 -1.11 2.21
C TRP A 124 -6.75 0.33 2.64
N HIS A 125 -7.79 0.97 3.18
CA HIS A 125 -7.64 2.20 3.95
C HIS A 125 -7.21 1.86 5.39
N ARG A 126 -6.44 2.74 6.05
CA ARG A 126 -6.02 2.57 7.47
C ARG A 126 -7.16 2.29 8.47
N GLU A 127 -8.39 2.62 8.13
CA GLU A 127 -9.57 2.37 8.98
C GLU A 127 -10.15 0.96 8.76
N GLY A 128 -9.50 0.12 7.94
CA GLY A 128 -9.81 -1.30 7.77
C GLY A 128 -10.74 -1.65 6.61
N PHE A 129 -11.34 -0.66 5.95
CA PHE A 129 -12.21 -0.86 4.78
C PHE A 129 -11.43 -0.97 3.47
N GLU A 130 -11.98 -1.74 2.52
CA GLU A 130 -11.41 -1.93 1.19
C GLU A 130 -11.63 -0.68 0.31
N LEU A 131 -10.64 -0.33 -0.50
CA LEU A 131 -10.66 0.75 -1.46
C LEU A 131 -10.84 0.20 -2.89
N PRO A 132 -11.51 0.95 -3.78
CA PRO A 132 -11.50 0.64 -5.20
C PRO A 132 -10.08 0.78 -5.80
N TRP A 133 -9.88 0.13 -6.94
CA TRP A 133 -8.64 0.17 -7.72
C TRP A 133 -8.50 1.40 -8.58
#